data_AF-A0A0E4H2A4-F1
#
_entry.id   AF-A0A0E4H2A4-F1
#
_cell.length_a   1.000
_cell.length_b   1.000
_cell.length_c   1.000
_cell.angle_alpha   90.00
_cell.angle_beta   90.00
_cell.angle_gamma   90.00
#
_symmetry.space_group_name_H-M   'P 1'
#
loop_
_entity.id
_entity.type
_entity.pdbx_description
1 polymer ?
#
loop_
_entity_poly.entity_id
_entity_poly.type
_entity_poly.pdbx_seq_one_letter_code
_entity_poly.pdbx_strand_id
1 'polypeptide(L)'
;MAETGDPARFDSPRALVKHAGLCPRDNSSGTFSGRARISRRGRPRLRLAAWRAAWGAMQHNPVMAARHRYLVASEHNRLTDGQARAAIAAALLRWLHVVVTRRVHWDAAIAGAAEVPVAA
;
A
#
# COMPACT_ATOMS: atom_id res chain seq x y z
N MET A 1 19.19 -1.45 -1.59
CA MET A 1 18.54 -0.50 -2.52
C MET A 1 18.52 -0.97 -4.00
N ALA A 2 18.77 -2.26 -4.32
CA ALA A 2 18.86 -2.74 -5.71
C ALA A 2 17.57 -3.39 -6.29
N GLU A 3 16.51 -3.54 -5.50
CA GLU A 3 15.31 -4.30 -5.90
C GLU A 3 14.37 -3.51 -6.81
N THR A 4 14.18 -2.21 -6.51
CA THR A 4 13.28 -1.32 -7.24
C THR A 4 13.96 -0.61 -8.39
N GLY A 5 15.28 -0.43 -8.35
CA GLY A 5 15.97 0.53 -9.21
C GLY A 5 15.48 1.97 -8.98
N ASP A 6 15.70 2.84 -9.97
CA ASP A 6 15.13 4.19 -9.99
C ASP A 6 13.59 4.13 -10.04
N PRO A 7 12.85 4.67 -9.05
CA PRO A 7 11.39 4.76 -9.08
C PRO A 7 10.85 5.50 -10.32
N ALA A 8 11.62 6.38 -10.95
CA ALA A 8 11.23 7.10 -12.16
C ALA A 8 11.11 6.22 -13.41
N ARG A 9 11.66 5.00 -13.40
CA ARG A 9 11.49 4.04 -14.49
C ARG A 9 10.07 3.47 -14.62
N PHE A 10 9.23 3.70 -13.60
CA PHE A 10 7.85 3.23 -13.60
C PHE A 10 6.93 4.36 -14.04
N ASP A 11 6.14 4.14 -15.09
CA ASP A 11 5.19 5.13 -15.64
C ASP A 11 4.13 5.58 -14.62
N SER A 12 3.88 4.76 -13.59
CA SER A 12 2.91 5.08 -12.55
C SER A 12 3.27 4.47 -11.20
N PRO A 13 2.81 5.09 -10.09
CA PRO A 13 2.95 4.51 -8.76
C PRO A 13 2.24 3.15 -8.65
N ARG A 14 1.18 2.92 -9.44
CA ARG A 14 0.49 1.62 -9.54
C ARG A 14 1.37 0.55 -10.20
N ALA A 15 2.16 0.90 -11.21
CA ALA A 15 3.12 -0.02 -11.83
C ALA A 15 4.19 -0.47 -10.84
N LEU A 16 4.69 0.44 -10.00
CA LEU A 16 5.62 0.10 -8.92
C LEU A 16 5.00 -0.87 -7.90
N VAL A 17 3.78 -0.61 -7.43
CA VAL A 17 3.07 -1.50 -6.49
C VAL A 17 2.81 -2.88 -7.11
N LYS A 18 2.48 -2.93 -8.41
CA LYS A 18 2.31 -4.19 -9.15
C LYS A 18 3.63 -4.95 -9.24
N HIS A 19 4.74 -4.25 -9.49
CA HIS A 19 6.08 -4.84 -9.52
C HIS A 19 6.49 -5.42 -8.15
N ALA A 20 6.09 -4.77 -7.05
CA ALA A 20 6.26 -5.28 -5.70
C ALA A 20 5.31 -6.44 -5.35
N GLY A 21 4.34 -6.78 -6.21
CA GLY A 21 3.36 -7.83 -5.94
C GLY A 21 2.45 -7.50 -4.75
N LEU A 22 2.12 -6.22 -4.57
CA LEU A 22 1.23 -5.74 -3.49
C LEU A 22 -0.17 -5.35 -4.00
N CYS A 23 -0.43 -5.47 -5.32
CA CYS A 23 -1.77 -5.31 -5.86
C CYS A 23 -2.68 -6.48 -5.43
N PRO A 24 -3.92 -6.19 -4.97
CA PRO A 24 -4.94 -7.20 -4.83
C PRO A 24 -5.18 -7.90 -6.17
N ARG A 25 -5.18 -9.23 -6.14
CA ARG A 25 -5.57 -10.08 -7.25
C ARG A 25 -6.95 -10.64 -6.91
N ASP A 26 -7.87 -10.48 -7.86
CA ASP A 26 -9.17 -11.11 -7.78
C ASP A 26 -9.03 -12.64 -7.77
N ASN A 27 -9.82 -13.31 -6.94
CA ASN A 27 -9.84 -14.76 -6.83
C ASN A 27 -11.16 -15.30 -7.39
N SER A 28 -11.47 -14.90 -8.62
CA SER A 28 -12.65 -15.33 -9.35
C SER A 28 -12.30 -16.46 -10.34
N SER A 29 -12.99 -17.59 -10.27
CA SER A 29 -13.16 -18.52 -11.39
C SER A 29 -14.61 -18.44 -11.88
N GLY A 30 -14.92 -18.94 -13.09
CA GLY A 30 -16.22 -18.73 -13.76
C GLY A 30 -17.48 -19.06 -12.95
N THR A 31 -17.35 -19.80 -11.84
CA THR A 31 -18.43 -20.15 -10.90
C THR A 31 -18.15 -19.75 -9.44
N PHE A 32 -17.00 -19.17 -9.11
CA PHE A 32 -16.61 -18.87 -7.73
C PHE A 32 -15.94 -17.51 -7.62
N SER A 33 -16.46 -16.64 -6.74
CA SER A 33 -15.83 -15.35 -6.40
C SER A 33 -15.30 -15.41 -4.97
N GLY A 34 -14.00 -15.68 -4.82
CA GLY A 34 -13.33 -15.77 -3.53
C GLY A 34 -12.72 -14.46 -3.05
N ARG A 35 -12.27 -14.42 -1.79
CA ARG A 35 -11.61 -13.24 -1.21
C ARG A 35 -10.33 -12.88 -1.97
N ALA A 36 -10.22 -11.63 -2.43
CA ALA A 36 -9.03 -11.13 -3.10
C ALA A 36 -7.77 -11.30 -2.24
N ARG A 37 -6.67 -11.76 -2.85
CA ARG A 37 -5.37 -11.98 -2.19
C ARG A 37 -4.29 -11.13 -2.87
N ILE A 38 -3.23 -10.78 -2.16
CA ILE A 38 -2.10 -10.11 -2.80
C ILE A 38 -1.48 -11.00 -3.88
N SER A 39 -1.07 -10.41 -5.00
CA SER A 39 -0.39 -11.14 -6.06
C SER A 39 0.96 -11.68 -5.57
N ARG A 40 1.17 -13.00 -5.63
CA ARG A 40 2.52 -13.57 -5.43
C ARG A 40 3.48 -13.24 -6.58
N ARG A 41 2.96 -12.82 -7.74
CA ARG A 41 3.75 -12.35 -8.89
C ARG A 41 4.29 -10.95 -8.60
N GLY A 42 5.61 -10.79 -8.61
CA GLY A 42 6.35 -9.58 -8.27
C GLY A 42 7.71 -9.89 -7.62
N ARG A 43 8.47 -8.87 -7.25
CA ARG A 43 9.77 -9.04 -6.57
C ARG A 43 9.60 -9.32 -5.07
N PRO A 44 9.95 -10.52 -4.56
CA PRO A 44 9.68 -10.90 -3.18
C PRO A 44 10.49 -10.10 -2.16
N ARG A 45 11.73 -9.69 -2.46
CA ARG A 45 12.52 -8.91 -1.51
C ARG A 45 12.11 -7.43 -1.51
N LEU A 46 11.67 -6.87 -2.64
CA LEU A 46 10.97 -5.58 -2.66
C LEU A 46 9.71 -5.61 -1.78
N ARG A 47 8.89 -6.65 -1.91
CA ARG A 47 7.70 -6.82 -1.07
C ARG A 47 8.06 -6.89 0.42
N LEU A 48 9.09 -7.65 0.77
CA LEU A 48 9.58 -7.75 2.14
C LEU A 48 10.11 -6.40 2.66
N ALA A 49 10.85 -5.66 1.84
CA ALA A 49 11.35 -4.33 2.21
C ALA A 49 10.21 -3.35 2.44
N ALA A 50 9.22 -3.30 1.54
CA ALA A 50 8.03 -2.46 1.69
C ALA A 50 7.22 -2.86 2.93
N TRP A 51 7.10 -4.16 3.21
CA TRP A 51 6.47 -4.67 4.42
C TRP A 51 7.19 -4.18 5.68
N ARG A 52 8.52 -4.32 5.77
CA ARG A 52 9.29 -3.85 6.93
C ARG A 52 9.22 -2.33 7.09
N ALA A 53 9.26 -1.59 5.99
CA ALA A 53 9.09 -0.14 6.01
C ALA A 53 7.71 0.28 6.55
N ALA A 54 6.65 -0.49 6.25
CA ALA A 54 5.31 -0.23 6.79
C ALA A 54 5.26 -0.27 8.32
N TRP A 55 6.09 -1.09 8.98
CA TRP A 55 6.13 -1.14 10.44
C TRP A 55 6.63 0.19 11.01
N GLY A 56 7.77 0.69 10.52
CA GLY A 56 8.28 2.00 10.95
C GLY A 56 7.34 3.13 10.57
N ALA A 57 6.76 3.08 9.37
CA ALA A 57 5.88 4.15 8.91
C ALA A 57 4.60 4.27 9.75
N MET A 58 4.01 3.18 10.22
CA MET A 58 2.84 3.27 11.10
C MET A 58 3.19 3.85 12.47
N GLN A 59 4.41 3.65 12.97
CA GLN A 59 4.84 4.21 14.26
C GLN A 59 5.17 5.70 14.17
N HIS A 60 5.70 6.16 13.04
CA HIS A 60 6.19 7.53 12.89
C HIS A 60 5.30 8.44 12.03
N ASN A 61 4.29 7.90 11.33
CA ASN A 61 3.41 8.67 10.46
C ASN A 61 1.94 8.48 10.89
N PRO A 62 1.30 9.51 11.49
CA PRO A 62 -0.07 9.42 11.99
C PRO A 62 -1.11 9.16 10.88
N VAL A 63 -0.85 9.61 9.64
CA VAL A 63 -1.73 9.37 8.48
C VAL A 63 -1.76 7.87 8.15
N MET A 64 -0.60 7.20 8.20
CA MET A 64 -0.53 5.76 7.97
C MET A 64 -1.13 4.95 9.12
N ALA A 65 -0.91 5.38 10.36
CA ALA A 65 -1.52 4.76 11.54
C ALA A 65 -3.05 4.86 11.49
N ALA A 66 -3.60 6.03 11.15
CA ALA A 66 -5.03 6.25 11.01
C ALA A 66 -5.62 5.39 9.88
N ARG A 67 -4.93 5.32 8.73
CA ARG A 67 -5.32 4.46 7.62
C ARG A 67 -5.33 2.98 7.99
N HIS A 68 -4.33 2.50 8.74
CA HIS A 68 -4.29 1.12 9.21
C HIS A 68 -5.47 0.82 10.14
N ARG A 69 -5.70 1.70 11.13
CA ARG A 69 -6.85 1.62 12.06
C ARG A 69 -8.18 1.54 11.31
N TYR A 70 -8.40 2.43 10.33
CA TYR A 70 -9.61 2.40 9.50
C TYR A 70 -9.79 1.06 8.79
N LEU A 71 -8.73 0.51 8.19
CA LEU A 71 -8.80 -0.75 7.43
C LEU A 71 -9.10 -1.98 8.30
N VAL A 72 -8.64 -1.99 9.55
CA VAL A 72 -8.90 -3.11 10.49
C VAL A 72 -10.19 -2.92 11.31
N ALA A 73 -10.69 -1.69 11.42
CA ALA A 73 -11.93 -1.38 12.14
C ALA A 73 -13.17 -1.36 11.22
N SER A 74 -13.00 -1.21 9.91
CA SER A 74 -14.12 -1.14 8.94
C SER A 74 -15.10 -2.30 9.09
N GLU A 75 -16.39 -1.98 9.20
CA GLU A 75 -17.47 -2.97 9.38
C GLU A 75 -17.78 -3.73 8.08
N HIS A 76 -17.79 -3.01 6.95
CA HIS A 76 -18.23 -3.55 5.66
C HIS A 76 -17.13 -4.36 4.95
N ASN A 77 -15.85 -4.10 5.23
CA ASN A 77 -14.73 -4.82 4.60
C ASN A 77 -13.51 -4.91 5.53
N ARG A 78 -13.71 -5.48 6.71
CA ARG A 78 -12.65 -5.66 7.70
C ARG A 78 -11.48 -6.46 7.11
N LEU A 79 -10.32 -5.82 7.01
CA LEU A 79 -9.09 -6.49 6.63
C LEU A 79 -8.43 -7.14 7.85
N THR A 80 -7.79 -8.29 7.66
CA THR A 80 -6.88 -8.81 8.68
C THR A 80 -5.70 -7.85 8.85
N ASP A 81 -5.06 -7.85 10.02
CA ASP A 81 -3.88 -7.00 10.25
C ASP A 81 -2.82 -7.20 9.16
N GLY A 82 -2.63 -8.44 8.70
CA GLY A 82 -1.70 -8.73 7.61
C GLY A 82 -2.10 -8.10 6.27
N GLN A 83 -3.40 -8.10 5.93
CA GLN A 83 -3.91 -7.44 4.73
C GLN A 83 -3.83 -5.91 4.83
N ALA A 84 -4.16 -5.36 5.99
CA ALA A 84 -4.06 -3.93 6.24
C ALA A 84 -2.60 -3.45 6.12
N ARG A 85 -1.64 -4.16 6.70
CA ARG A 85 -0.20 -3.87 6.55
C ARG A 85 0.26 -3.94 5.09
N ALA A 86 -0.24 -4.90 4.32
CA ALA A 86 0.07 -4.97 2.88
C ALA A 86 -0.48 -3.74 2.13
N ALA A 87 -1.66 -3.24 2.51
CA ALA A 87 -2.24 -2.03 1.94
C ALA A 87 -1.43 -0.77 2.32
N ILE A 88 -0.92 -0.68 3.55
CA ILE A 88 -0.01 0.39 3.99
C ILE A 88 1.32 0.33 3.23
N ALA A 89 1.93 -0.85 3.09
CA ALA A 89 3.13 -1.04 2.29
C ALA A 89 2.92 -0.60 0.82
N ALA A 90 1.75 -0.89 0.25
CA ALA A 90 1.39 -0.42 -1.08
C ALA A 90 1.24 1.11 -1.14
N ALA A 91 0.66 1.74 -0.11
CA ALA A 91 0.53 3.20 -0.01
C ALA A 91 1.91 3.88 0.09
N LEU A 92 2.81 3.33 0.90
CA LEU A 92 4.20 3.80 1.01
C LEU A 92 4.90 3.85 -0.34
N LEU A 93 4.81 2.77 -1.12
CA LEU A 93 5.44 2.72 -2.43
C LEU A 93 4.84 3.76 -3.39
N ARG A 94 3.53 4.03 -3.31
CA ARG A 94 2.90 5.09 -4.12
C ARG A 94 3.42 6.48 -3.73
N TRP A 95 3.53 6.77 -2.44
CA TRP A 95 4.08 8.05 -1.97
C TRP A 95 5.54 8.21 -2.37
N LEU A 96 6.36 7.16 -2.20
CA LEU A 96 7.77 7.17 -2.59
C LEU A 96 7.93 7.48 -4.08
N HIS A 97 7.14 6.84 -4.94
CA HIS A 97 7.16 7.11 -6.38
C HIS A 97 6.83 8.56 -6.68
N VAL A 98 5.75 9.12 -6.11
CA VAL A 98 5.36 10.51 -6.36
C VAL A 98 6.40 11.51 -5.87
N VAL A 99 6.90 11.34 -4.64
CA VAL A 99 7.92 12.22 -4.05
C VAL A 99 9.20 12.22 -4.90
N VAL A 100 9.67 11.04 -5.32
CA VAL A 100 10.91 10.91 -6.10
C VAL A 100 10.73 11.42 -7.53
N THR A 101 9.63 11.07 -8.19
CA THR A 101 9.42 11.42 -9.62
C THR A 101 9.01 12.86 -9.82
N ARG A 102 8.16 13.40 -8.95
CA ARG A 102 7.70 14.79 -9.06
C ARG A 102 8.59 15.77 -8.30
N ARG A 103 9.56 15.28 -7.53
CA ARG A 103 10.43 16.07 -6.64
C ARG A 103 9.64 17.03 -5.74
N VAL A 104 8.50 16.55 -5.25
CA VAL A 104 7.65 17.26 -4.30
C VAL A 104 7.93 16.76 -2.89
N HIS A 105 7.84 17.64 -1.91
CA HIS A 105 7.90 17.22 -0.52
C HIS A 105 6.64 16.42 -0.16
N TRP A 106 6.77 15.53 0.83
CA TRP A 106 5.61 14.85 1.36
C TRP A 106 4.75 15.83 2.15
N ASP A 107 3.45 15.86 1.84
CA ASP A 107 2.44 16.67 2.52
C ASP A 107 1.32 15.75 3.03
N ALA A 108 1.03 15.85 4.33
CA ALA A 108 -0.02 15.09 5.00
C ALA A 108 -1.41 15.36 4.43
N ALA A 109 -1.69 16.58 3.98
CA ALA A 109 -3.00 16.97 3.44
C ALA A 109 -3.28 16.30 2.09
N ILE A 110 -2.24 16.10 1.28
CA ILE A 110 -2.32 15.43 -0.03
C ILE A 110 -2.25 13.90 0.15
N ALA A 111 -1.49 13.43 1.14
CA ALA A 111 -1.23 12.02 1.38
C ALA A 111 -2.36 11.32 2.15
N GLY A 112 -3.02 12.04 3.06
CA GLY A 112 -4.25 11.62 3.73
C GLY A 112 -5.45 11.72 2.78
N ALA A 113 -6.48 10.91 3.04
CA ALA A 113 -7.80 11.34 2.59
C ALA A 113 -8.10 12.63 3.36
N ALA A 114 -8.50 13.70 2.66
CA ALA A 114 -8.80 15.00 3.27
C ALA A 114 -9.72 14.88 4.50
N GLU A 115 -10.52 13.82 4.60
CA GLU A 115 -11.18 13.38 5.81
C GLU A 115 -11.15 11.85 5.83
N VAL A 116 -10.51 11.24 6.82
CA VAL A 116 -10.81 9.85 7.15
C VAL A 116 -12.07 9.93 8.00
N PRO A 117 -13.25 9.51 7.52
CA PRO A 117 -14.45 9.55 8.34
C PRO A 117 -14.16 8.72 9.58
N VAL A 118 -14.18 9.37 10.75
CA VAL A 118 -14.19 8.67 12.02
C VAL A 118 -15.48 7.86 12.00
N ALA A 119 -15.38 6.54 12.10
CA ALA A 119 -16.56 5.71 12.28
C ALA A 119 -17.21 6.18 13.60
N ALA A 120 -18.37 6.80 13.48
CA ALA A 120 -19.26 7.15 14.59
C ALA A 120 -19.99 5.91 15.10
#